data_AF-A0A662PP87-F1
#
_entry.id   AF-A0A662PP87-F1
#
_cell.length_a   1.000
_cell.length_b   1.000
_cell.length_c   1.000
_cell.angle_alpha   90.00
_cell.angle_beta   90.00
_cell.angle_gamma   90.00
#
_symmetry.space_group_name_H-M   'P 1'
#
loop_
_entity.id
_entity.type
_entity.pdbx_description
1 polymer ?
#
loop_
_entity_poly.entity_id
_entity_poly.type
_entity_poly.pdbx_seq_one_letter_code
_entity_poly.pdbx_strand_id
1 'polypeptide(L)'
;MFGRLSRLKPEEVESFIGICGYATKVSGIGGVIKSRPEDFLTWEVLVDGLDARRIYESYTSRLEGLGDYVLAVMRKRGIDTIRASTAIARELHLKPSMVSICGIKDKMSISWQFIALPKNSISGEGLRLGDLIHVLPIKDFPRPLSSKFLSKNVFEITIRKIHGNVADVKLCLEELKSRGLPNFYGHQRFGVTRPITPIIGKLMMLGKLEEAVKVFLMDFSPLESEDNKKAREQLSRDFDLKSALEYFPRSLRYEREVLKYLIAHEGDYVGAMRALPLRLRRLMVESVSALIFNKALSKILSSGKLNELEIGDFVVKVDVFGRPEPGRPIIVKDGNLGQVERLKNLGKLVIALPVPGYLSDIPKSSKGEALLDAMEELEVSLDMFRLRALPEASTRGSLRPIIVPKWSCEIVHSDEESLTLRVTLPPGCYATILLREIMKPGTPLAFVGKMNNNDRV
;
A
#
# COMPACT_ATOMS: atom_id res chain seq x y z
N MET A 1 -2.53 21.42 16.35
CA MET A 1 -2.49 20.35 15.32
C MET A 1 -3.76 19.48 15.33
N PHE A 2 -4.51 19.46 16.42
CA PHE A 2 -5.85 18.86 16.54
C PHE A 2 -6.87 19.40 15.53
N GLY A 3 -7.70 18.52 14.97
CA GLY A 3 -8.80 18.90 14.06
C GLY A 3 -8.36 19.18 12.63
N ARG A 4 -7.15 18.76 12.22
CA ARG A 4 -6.69 18.97 10.84
C ARG A 4 -7.50 18.12 9.85
N LEU A 5 -7.90 16.91 10.26
CA LEU A 5 -8.71 16.02 9.41
C LEU A 5 -10.20 16.35 9.45
N SER A 6 -10.72 17.02 10.48
CA SER A 6 -12.17 17.25 10.63
C SER A 6 -12.77 18.16 9.55
N ARG A 7 -11.92 18.92 8.86
CA ARG A 7 -12.30 19.79 7.72
C ARG A 7 -11.95 19.20 6.36
N LEU A 8 -11.38 17.99 6.31
CA LEU A 8 -10.91 17.38 5.07
C LEU A 8 -12.10 17.03 4.18
N LYS A 9 -12.16 17.64 2.99
CA LYS A 9 -13.15 17.30 1.98
C LYS A 9 -12.72 16.07 1.18
N PRO A 10 -13.67 15.28 0.65
CA PRO A 10 -13.35 14.10 -0.16
C PRO A 10 -12.36 14.38 -1.30
N GLU A 11 -12.55 15.49 -2.01
CA GLU A 11 -11.73 15.94 -3.16
C GLU A 11 -10.32 16.39 -2.77
N GLU A 12 -10.09 16.76 -1.50
CA GLU A 12 -8.80 17.24 -0.99
C GLU A 12 -7.90 16.11 -0.50
N VAL A 13 -8.40 14.88 -0.40
CA VAL A 13 -7.65 13.76 0.17
C VAL A 13 -6.37 13.46 -0.62
N GLU A 14 -6.40 13.53 -1.95
CA GLU A 14 -5.21 13.27 -2.78
C GLU A 14 -4.12 14.32 -2.55
N SER A 15 -4.48 15.61 -2.57
CA SER A 15 -3.52 16.70 -2.31
C SER A 15 -2.98 16.62 -0.89
N PHE A 16 -3.83 16.24 0.08
CA PHE A 16 -3.43 16.01 1.47
C PHE A 16 -2.36 14.91 1.60
N ILE A 17 -2.45 13.84 0.80
CA ILE A 17 -1.43 12.77 0.76
C ILE A 17 -0.34 13.01 -0.29
N GLY A 18 -0.23 14.24 -0.80
CA GLY A 18 0.84 14.68 -1.69
C GLY A 18 0.71 14.20 -3.14
N ILE A 19 -0.46 13.72 -3.56
CA ILE A 19 -0.73 13.31 -4.94
C ILE A 19 -1.46 14.45 -5.64
N CYS A 20 -0.78 15.10 -6.59
CA CYS A 20 -1.28 16.16 -7.44
C CYS A 20 -0.97 15.86 -8.92
N GLY A 21 -1.90 16.22 -9.80
CA GLY A 21 -1.76 16.06 -11.26
C GLY A 21 -2.02 14.63 -11.76
N TYR A 22 -1.94 14.46 -13.09
CA TYR A 22 -2.08 13.18 -13.79
C TYR A 22 -0.97 13.09 -14.84
N ALA A 23 -0.46 11.89 -15.10
CA ALA A 23 0.47 11.68 -16.21
C ALA A 23 -0.21 11.78 -17.58
N THR A 24 -1.51 11.46 -17.61
CA THR A 24 -2.34 11.44 -18.81
C THR A 24 -3.24 12.67 -18.93
N LYS A 25 -3.50 13.08 -20.17
CA LYS A 25 -4.39 14.20 -20.51
C LYS A 25 -5.81 13.75 -20.89
N VAL A 26 -5.96 12.47 -21.23
CA VAL A 26 -7.24 11.88 -21.64
C VAL A 26 -8.28 12.02 -20.53
N SER A 27 -9.56 12.20 -20.87
CA SER A 27 -10.66 12.19 -19.90
C SER A 27 -10.71 10.90 -19.09
N GLY A 28 -11.14 11.00 -17.83
CA GLY A 28 -11.36 9.82 -16.98
C GLY A 28 -12.71 9.17 -17.28
N ILE A 29 -12.80 7.86 -17.03
CA ILE A 29 -14.07 7.13 -17.21
C ILE A 29 -15.00 7.15 -15.99
N GLY A 30 -14.51 7.71 -14.87
CA GLY A 30 -15.21 7.71 -13.59
C GLY A 30 -15.36 6.32 -12.97
N GLY A 31 -16.49 6.11 -12.30
CA GLY A 31 -16.87 4.84 -11.68
C GLY A 31 -16.23 4.56 -10.32
N VAL A 32 -16.48 3.35 -9.82
CA VAL A 32 -16.02 2.87 -8.51
C VAL A 32 -15.52 1.43 -8.59
N ILE A 33 -14.60 1.08 -7.70
CA ILE A 33 -14.13 -0.29 -7.52
C ILE A 33 -14.46 -0.79 -6.12
N LYS A 34 -14.40 -2.10 -5.91
CA LYS A 34 -14.59 -2.74 -4.60
C LYS A 34 -15.99 -2.51 -4.00
N SER A 35 -17.01 -2.41 -4.84
CA SER A 35 -18.42 -2.42 -4.38
C SER A 35 -18.79 -3.75 -3.74
N ARG A 36 -18.22 -4.85 -4.26
CA ARG A 36 -18.24 -6.19 -3.65
C ARG A 36 -16.89 -6.91 -3.84
N PRO A 37 -16.57 -7.95 -3.06
CA PRO A 37 -15.31 -8.69 -3.20
C PRO A 37 -15.03 -9.23 -4.61
N GLU A 38 -16.08 -9.59 -5.35
CA GLU A 38 -16.01 -10.14 -6.70
C GLU A 38 -15.52 -9.12 -7.74
N ASP A 39 -15.65 -7.82 -7.46
CA ASP A 39 -15.17 -6.76 -8.35
C ASP A 39 -13.65 -6.55 -8.27
N PHE A 40 -13.00 -7.22 -7.32
CA PHE A 40 -11.57 -7.08 -7.09
C PHE A 40 -10.97 -8.46 -6.84
N LEU A 41 -10.58 -9.12 -7.93
CA LEU A 41 -9.88 -10.39 -7.93
C LEU A 41 -8.38 -10.11 -7.91
N THR A 42 -7.62 -10.82 -7.09
CA THR A 42 -6.15 -10.67 -7.08
C THR A 42 -5.43 -11.95 -6.75
N TRP A 43 -4.32 -12.21 -7.44
CA TRP A 43 -3.53 -13.39 -7.15
C TRP A 43 -2.03 -13.16 -7.30
N GLU A 44 -1.27 -14.03 -6.64
CA GLU A 44 0.18 -14.02 -6.64
C GLU A 44 0.73 -14.88 -7.76
N VAL A 45 1.82 -14.41 -8.38
CA VAL A 45 2.71 -15.23 -9.20
C VAL A 45 4.08 -15.21 -8.54
N LEU A 46 4.68 -16.39 -8.34
CA LEU A 46 6.00 -16.53 -7.73
C LEU A 46 7.12 -16.39 -8.77
N VAL A 47 8.35 -16.20 -8.30
CA VAL A 47 9.57 -16.10 -9.13
C VAL A 47 9.87 -17.36 -9.94
N ASP A 48 9.37 -18.53 -9.51
CA ASP A 48 9.48 -19.80 -10.23
C ASP A 48 8.32 -20.02 -11.23
N GLY A 49 7.44 -19.03 -11.40
CA GLY A 49 6.34 -19.06 -12.36
C GLY A 49 5.04 -19.66 -11.84
N LEU A 50 4.99 -20.13 -10.59
CA LEU A 50 3.74 -20.64 -10.01
C LEU A 50 2.69 -19.53 -9.89
N ASP A 51 1.52 -19.73 -10.49
CA ASP A 51 0.37 -18.83 -10.45
C ASP A 51 -0.68 -19.38 -9.46
N ALA A 52 -0.97 -18.61 -8.41
CA ALA A 52 -1.82 -19.05 -7.32
C ALA A 52 -3.26 -19.37 -7.77
N ARG A 53 -3.83 -18.57 -8.68
CA ARG A 53 -5.21 -18.76 -9.13
C ARG A 53 -5.31 -19.99 -10.03
N ARG A 54 -4.40 -20.09 -11.00
CA ARG A 54 -4.35 -21.25 -11.91
C ARG A 54 -4.18 -22.56 -11.15
N ILE A 55 -3.24 -22.62 -10.21
CA ILE A 55 -3.00 -23.84 -9.40
C ILE A 55 -4.24 -24.19 -8.58
N TYR A 56 -4.92 -23.21 -8.01
CA TYR A 56 -6.14 -23.44 -7.24
C TYR A 56 -7.28 -23.97 -8.11
N GLU A 57 -7.48 -23.39 -9.30
CA GLU A 57 -8.58 -23.76 -10.21
C GLU A 57 -8.34 -25.11 -10.90
N SER A 58 -7.08 -25.49 -11.13
CA SER A 58 -6.71 -26.78 -11.74
C SER A 58 -6.20 -27.81 -10.71
N TYR A 59 -6.50 -27.63 -9.43
CA TYR A 59 -6.01 -28.52 -8.38
C TYR A 59 -6.64 -29.91 -8.51
N THR A 60 -5.79 -30.94 -8.57
CA THR A 60 -6.22 -32.34 -8.58
C THR A 60 -5.70 -33.07 -7.35
N SER A 61 -4.41 -32.99 -7.09
CA SER A 61 -3.74 -33.58 -5.94
C SER A 61 -2.43 -32.85 -5.62
N ARG A 62 -1.92 -33.10 -4.41
CA ARG A 62 -0.61 -32.63 -3.97
C ARG A 62 0.50 -33.32 -4.78
N LEU A 63 1.45 -32.54 -5.26
CA LEU A 63 2.65 -33.01 -5.95
C LEU A 63 3.74 -33.41 -4.95
N GLU A 64 4.58 -34.36 -5.35
CA GLU A 64 5.81 -34.68 -4.61
C GLU A 64 6.78 -33.49 -4.59
N GLY A 65 7.54 -33.39 -3.50
CA GLY A 65 8.58 -32.38 -3.35
C GLY A 65 9.49 -32.71 -2.17
N LEU A 66 10.33 -31.75 -1.80
CA LEU A 66 11.28 -31.89 -0.69
C LEU A 66 11.20 -30.68 0.26
N GLY A 67 11.46 -30.94 1.54
CA GLY A 67 11.57 -29.91 2.58
C GLY A 67 10.62 -30.11 3.75
N ASP A 68 10.83 -29.28 4.78
CA ASP A 68 10.11 -29.33 6.06
C ASP A 68 8.86 -28.43 6.10
N TYR A 69 8.47 -27.88 4.95
CA TYR A 69 7.26 -27.09 4.79
C TYR A 69 6.40 -27.68 3.68
N VAL A 70 5.14 -27.26 3.65
CA VAL A 70 4.24 -27.45 2.52
C VAL A 70 3.87 -26.09 1.97
N LEU A 71 4.08 -25.91 0.67
CA LEU A 71 3.56 -24.77 -0.07
C LEU A 71 2.08 -25.04 -0.35
N ALA A 72 1.22 -24.08 -0.04
CA ALA A 72 -0.21 -24.16 -0.26
C ALA A 72 -0.75 -22.88 -0.93
N VAL A 73 -1.87 -22.98 -1.64
CA VAL A 73 -2.64 -21.79 -2.06
C VAL A 73 -3.76 -21.55 -1.07
N MET A 74 -3.82 -20.35 -0.51
CA MET A 74 -4.97 -19.83 0.23
C MET A 74 -5.83 -18.97 -0.69
N ARG A 75 -7.08 -19.39 -0.92
CA ARG A 75 -8.15 -18.54 -1.44
C ARG A 75 -8.91 -17.93 -0.27
N LYS A 76 -9.00 -16.61 -0.22
CA LYS A 76 -9.80 -15.87 0.77
C LYS A 76 -10.82 -14.93 0.12
N ARG A 77 -11.96 -14.70 0.76
CA ARG A 77 -13.01 -13.76 0.32
C ARG A 77 -13.44 -12.86 1.46
N GLY A 78 -13.43 -11.53 1.24
CA GLY A 78 -14.01 -10.57 2.20
C GLY A 78 -13.27 -10.46 3.55
N ILE A 79 -12.09 -11.06 3.68
CA ILE A 79 -11.31 -11.15 4.92
C ILE A 79 -9.87 -10.68 4.69
N ASP A 80 -9.30 -10.04 5.71
CA ASP A 80 -7.90 -9.61 5.74
C ASP A 80 -6.94 -10.81 5.82
N THR A 81 -5.79 -10.74 5.16
CA THR A 81 -4.80 -11.84 5.14
C THR A 81 -4.34 -12.25 6.52
N ILE A 82 -4.05 -11.31 7.44
CA ILE A 82 -3.55 -11.64 8.78
C ILE A 82 -4.63 -12.36 9.59
N ARG A 83 -5.89 -11.92 9.47
CA ARG A 83 -7.03 -12.62 10.09
C ARG A 83 -7.22 -14.02 9.51
N ALA A 84 -7.09 -14.18 8.19
CA ALA A 84 -7.19 -15.49 7.55
C ALA A 84 -6.05 -16.42 8.01
N SER A 85 -4.80 -15.96 8.02
CA SER A 85 -3.65 -16.72 8.53
C SER A 85 -3.81 -17.09 10.00
N THR A 86 -4.39 -16.23 10.83
CA THR A 86 -4.65 -16.50 12.25
C THR A 86 -5.72 -17.58 12.43
N ALA A 87 -6.79 -17.53 11.62
CA ALA A 87 -7.84 -18.54 11.64
C ALA A 87 -7.32 -19.91 11.18
N ILE A 88 -6.52 -19.96 10.11
CA ILE A 88 -5.84 -21.16 9.65
C ILE A 88 -4.90 -21.72 10.72
N ALA A 89 -4.06 -20.87 11.32
CA ALA A 89 -3.14 -21.31 12.36
C ALA A 89 -3.88 -21.94 13.54
N ARG A 90 -4.98 -21.33 13.98
CA ARG A 90 -5.80 -21.85 15.08
C ARG A 90 -6.39 -23.21 14.75
N GLU A 91 -6.94 -23.37 13.54
CA GLU A 91 -7.53 -24.64 13.12
C GLU A 91 -6.50 -25.76 13.03
N LEU A 92 -5.29 -25.44 12.55
CA LEU A 92 -4.21 -26.41 12.41
C LEU A 92 -3.38 -26.58 13.71
N HIS A 93 -3.82 -25.99 14.83
CA HIS A 93 -3.10 -25.98 16.11
C HIS A 93 -1.64 -25.45 16.01
N LEU A 94 -1.43 -24.47 15.13
CA LEU A 94 -0.15 -23.81 14.90
C LEU A 94 -0.08 -22.43 15.56
N LYS A 95 1.14 -21.94 15.77
CA LYS A 95 1.37 -20.52 16.08
C LYS A 95 1.14 -19.68 14.82
N PRO A 96 0.52 -18.48 14.89
CA PRO A 96 0.33 -17.62 13.70
C PRO A 96 1.61 -17.31 12.93
N SER A 97 2.77 -17.24 13.61
CA SER A 97 4.07 -17.02 12.99
C SER A 97 4.56 -18.17 12.10
N MET A 98 3.96 -19.36 12.21
CA MET A 98 4.28 -20.53 11.37
C MET A 98 3.53 -20.51 10.03
N VAL A 99 2.53 -19.65 9.87
CA VAL A 99 1.83 -19.43 8.60
C VAL A 99 2.54 -18.30 7.86
N SER A 100 3.52 -18.66 7.03
CA SER A 100 4.30 -17.68 6.27
C SER A 100 3.61 -17.29 4.96
N ILE A 101 3.74 -16.02 4.57
CA ILE A 101 3.06 -15.41 3.41
C ILE A 101 4.04 -14.52 2.62
N CYS A 102 3.79 -14.34 1.33
CA CYS A 102 4.55 -13.39 0.50
C CYS A 102 4.17 -11.93 0.79
N GLY A 103 2.89 -11.67 1.07
CA GLY A 103 2.36 -10.34 1.33
C GLY A 103 0.91 -10.36 1.80
N ILE A 104 0.41 -9.19 2.19
CA ILE A 104 -0.99 -8.98 2.59
C ILE A 104 -1.79 -8.59 1.34
N LYS A 105 -3.04 -9.06 1.26
CA LYS A 105 -4.03 -8.67 0.25
C LYS A 105 -5.17 -7.93 0.91
N ASP A 106 -5.86 -7.12 0.13
CA ASP A 106 -7.01 -6.34 0.59
C ASP A 106 -8.12 -7.20 1.17
N LYS A 107 -8.87 -6.67 2.15
CA LYS A 107 -10.05 -7.34 2.71
C LYS A 107 -11.18 -7.43 1.70
N MET A 108 -11.48 -6.33 1.00
CA MET A 108 -12.56 -6.24 0.01
C MET A 108 -12.09 -6.78 -1.34
N SER A 109 -11.84 -8.09 -1.38
CA SER A 109 -11.39 -8.81 -2.56
C SER A 109 -11.71 -10.30 -2.45
N ILE A 110 -11.66 -11.00 -3.58
CA ILE A 110 -11.33 -12.43 -3.61
C ILE A 110 -9.84 -12.52 -3.96
N SER A 111 -9.06 -13.26 -3.17
CA SER A 111 -7.63 -13.37 -3.44
C SER A 111 -7.09 -14.77 -3.28
N TRP A 112 -6.20 -15.15 -4.19
CA TRP A 112 -5.42 -16.38 -4.16
C TRP A 112 -3.96 -16.03 -3.89
N GLN A 113 -3.44 -16.48 -2.76
CA GLN A 113 -2.06 -16.20 -2.38
C GLN A 113 -1.37 -17.45 -1.87
N PHE A 114 -0.06 -17.50 -2.02
CA PHE A 114 0.71 -18.61 -1.48
C PHE A 114 0.91 -18.44 0.02
N ILE A 115 0.81 -19.56 0.73
CA ILE A 115 1.21 -19.68 2.13
C ILE A 115 2.17 -20.86 2.25
N ALA A 116 3.10 -20.83 3.20
CA ALA A 116 3.85 -22.02 3.58
C ALA A 116 3.61 -22.32 5.05
N LEU A 117 3.32 -23.60 5.31
CA LEU A 117 3.01 -24.20 6.60
C LEU A 117 4.05 -25.27 6.92
N PRO A 118 4.27 -25.64 8.19
CA PRO A 118 5.10 -26.80 8.52
C PRO A 118 4.62 -28.06 7.81
N LYS A 119 5.55 -28.96 7.45
CA LYS A 119 5.20 -30.24 6.84
C LYS A 119 4.25 -31.02 7.74
N ASN A 120 3.34 -31.78 7.12
CA ASN A 120 2.31 -32.59 7.79
C ASN A 120 1.28 -31.80 8.62
N SER A 121 1.30 -30.46 8.61
CA SER A 121 0.33 -29.67 9.37
C SER A 121 -1.03 -29.53 8.67
N ILE A 122 -1.17 -30.01 7.43
CA ILE A 122 -2.41 -29.94 6.64
C ILE A 122 -2.58 -31.26 5.88
N SER A 123 -3.81 -31.78 5.84
CA SER A 123 -4.17 -32.99 5.10
C SER A 123 -4.12 -32.76 3.59
N GLY A 124 -4.06 -33.83 2.80
CA GLY A 124 -4.07 -33.74 1.32
C GLY A 124 -5.38 -33.16 0.74
N GLU A 125 -6.48 -33.26 1.48
CA GLU A 125 -7.78 -32.68 1.13
C GLU A 125 -7.80 -31.14 1.30
N GLY A 126 -6.82 -30.60 2.03
CA GLY A 126 -6.73 -29.18 2.34
C GLY A 126 -7.57 -28.78 3.54
N LEU A 127 -7.87 -27.49 3.64
CA LEU A 127 -8.61 -26.91 4.76
C LEU A 127 -9.67 -25.92 4.25
N ARG A 128 -10.90 -26.03 4.75
CA ARG A 128 -11.98 -25.08 4.47
C ARG A 128 -12.54 -24.51 5.77
N LEU A 129 -12.60 -23.18 5.86
CA LEU A 129 -13.20 -22.47 6.98
C LEU A 129 -14.37 -21.64 6.49
N GLY A 130 -15.56 -22.26 6.47
CA GLY A 130 -16.76 -21.72 5.84
C GLY A 130 -16.53 -21.32 4.38
N ASP A 131 -17.20 -20.26 3.94
CA ASP A 131 -17.08 -19.74 2.57
C ASP A 131 -15.93 -18.73 2.39
N LEU A 132 -15.29 -18.35 3.50
CA LEU A 132 -14.34 -17.25 3.54
C LEU A 132 -12.93 -17.67 3.19
N ILE A 133 -12.51 -18.88 3.57
CA ILE A 133 -11.12 -19.36 3.42
C ILE A 133 -11.12 -20.80 2.91
N HIS A 134 -10.30 -21.07 1.90
CA HIS A 134 -9.98 -22.40 1.42
C HIS A 134 -8.49 -22.51 1.15
N VAL A 135 -7.84 -23.56 1.65
CA VAL A 135 -6.41 -23.80 1.53
C VAL A 135 -6.19 -25.15 0.87
N LEU A 136 -5.40 -25.17 -0.22
CA LEU A 136 -5.05 -26.38 -0.95
C LEU A 136 -3.53 -26.60 -0.91
N PRO A 137 -3.04 -27.74 -0.39
CA PRO A 137 -1.61 -28.04 -0.34
C PRO A 137 -1.07 -28.41 -1.73
N ILE A 138 -0.01 -27.77 -2.18
CA ILE A 138 0.52 -27.92 -3.53
C ILE A 138 1.66 -28.94 -3.56
N LYS A 139 2.71 -28.72 -2.77
CA LYS A 139 3.93 -29.54 -2.77
C LYS A 139 4.74 -29.30 -1.49
N ASP A 140 5.61 -30.24 -1.17
CA ASP A 140 6.66 -30.02 -0.18
C ASP A 140 7.56 -28.85 -0.61
N PHE A 141 8.02 -28.09 0.38
CA PHE A 141 8.72 -26.84 0.18
C PHE A 141 9.84 -26.68 1.23
N PRO A 142 11.01 -26.13 0.86
CA PRO A 142 12.18 -26.20 1.73
C PRO A 142 12.21 -25.17 2.86
N ARG A 143 11.37 -24.12 2.84
CA ARG A 143 11.51 -22.96 3.73
C ARG A 143 10.24 -22.12 3.84
N PRO A 144 10.11 -21.27 4.87
CA PRO A 144 9.02 -20.28 4.93
C PRO A 144 9.00 -19.34 3.72
N LEU A 145 7.81 -18.85 3.36
CA LEU A 145 7.66 -17.79 2.38
C LEU A 145 8.13 -16.44 2.94
N SER A 146 8.60 -15.61 2.01
CA SER A 146 8.90 -14.20 2.24
C SER A 146 8.51 -13.40 1.00
N SER A 147 8.48 -12.07 1.10
CA SER A 147 8.19 -11.21 -0.05
C SER A 147 9.15 -11.42 -1.23
N LYS A 148 10.35 -11.98 -1.00
CA LYS A 148 11.34 -12.25 -2.05
C LYS A 148 10.82 -13.22 -3.12
N PHE A 149 9.95 -14.16 -2.76
CA PHE A 149 9.37 -15.15 -3.69
C PHE A 149 8.33 -14.57 -4.63
N LEU A 150 7.77 -13.41 -4.34
CA LEU A 150 6.73 -12.81 -5.17
C LEU A 150 7.32 -12.19 -6.43
N SER A 151 6.97 -12.71 -7.60
CA SER A 151 7.33 -12.10 -8.88
C SER A 151 6.47 -10.85 -9.12
N LYS A 152 5.14 -11.03 -9.06
CA LYS A 152 4.16 -9.99 -9.40
C LYS A 152 2.81 -10.29 -8.77
N ASN A 153 1.97 -9.26 -8.71
CA ASN A 153 0.55 -9.40 -8.41
C ASN A 153 -0.23 -9.22 -9.70
N VAL A 154 -1.21 -10.10 -9.91
CA VAL A 154 -2.18 -9.96 -10.98
C VAL A 154 -3.52 -9.59 -10.36
N PHE A 155 -4.25 -8.74 -11.05
CA PHE A 155 -5.55 -8.26 -10.65
C PHE A 155 -6.53 -8.39 -11.81
N GLU A 156 -7.77 -8.74 -11.50
CA GLU A 156 -8.93 -8.51 -12.37
C GLU A 156 -9.89 -7.61 -11.60
N ILE A 157 -10.10 -6.40 -12.13
CA ILE A 157 -10.76 -5.33 -11.42
C ILE A 157 -11.91 -4.82 -12.27
N THR A 158 -13.11 -4.94 -11.73
CA THR A 158 -14.32 -4.39 -12.34
C THR A 158 -14.56 -2.99 -11.78
N ILE A 159 -14.48 -2.00 -12.66
CA ILE A 159 -14.92 -0.63 -12.42
C ILE A 159 -16.40 -0.58 -12.77
N ARG A 160 -17.24 -0.24 -11.79
CA ARG A 160 -18.70 -0.12 -11.94
C ARG A 160 -19.10 1.34 -12.07
N LYS A 161 -20.26 1.58 -12.66
CA LYS A 161 -20.86 2.92 -12.81
C LYS A 161 -19.96 3.86 -13.61
N ILE A 162 -19.36 3.32 -14.68
CA ILE A 162 -18.59 4.14 -15.62
C ILE A 162 -19.55 5.06 -16.37
N HIS A 163 -19.09 6.25 -16.71
CA HIS A 163 -19.85 7.22 -17.52
C HIS A 163 -19.02 7.82 -18.65
N GLY A 164 -17.71 7.57 -18.70
CA GLY A 164 -16.84 7.98 -19.80
C GLY A 164 -16.65 6.91 -20.87
N ASN A 165 -15.94 7.27 -21.93
CA ASN A 165 -15.77 6.42 -23.11
C ASN A 165 -14.66 5.37 -22.88
N VAL A 166 -14.96 4.09 -23.12
CA VAL A 166 -13.97 3.00 -22.97
C VAL A 166 -12.82 3.12 -23.99
N ALA A 167 -13.03 3.79 -25.12
CA ALA A 167 -11.94 4.11 -26.06
C ALA A 167 -10.85 4.98 -25.42
N ASP A 168 -11.23 5.87 -24.50
CA ASP A 168 -10.30 6.75 -23.77
C ASP A 168 -9.34 5.96 -22.88
N VAL A 169 -9.76 4.77 -22.41
CA VAL A 169 -8.89 3.88 -21.64
C VAL A 169 -7.70 3.43 -22.46
N LYS A 170 -7.90 3.08 -23.74
CA LYS A 170 -6.79 2.66 -24.61
C LYS A 170 -5.80 3.79 -24.83
N LEU A 171 -6.28 5.00 -25.11
CA LEU A 171 -5.46 6.21 -25.25
C LEU A 171 -4.69 6.52 -23.96
N CYS A 172 -5.35 6.44 -22.81
CA CYS A 172 -4.72 6.60 -21.50
C CYS A 172 -3.58 5.59 -21.29
N LEU A 173 -3.80 4.32 -21.63
CA LEU A 173 -2.76 3.28 -21.53
C LEU A 173 -1.57 3.54 -22.48
N GLU A 174 -1.80 4.09 -23.66
CA GLU A 174 -0.74 4.47 -24.61
C GLU A 174 0.07 5.68 -24.10
N GLU A 175 -0.60 6.71 -23.57
CA GLU A 175 0.07 7.82 -22.91
C GLU A 175 0.92 7.36 -21.72
N LEU A 176 0.42 6.43 -20.89
CA LEU A 176 1.19 5.89 -19.77
C LEU A 176 2.40 5.05 -20.20
N LYS A 177 2.32 4.33 -21.32
CA LYS A 177 3.46 3.57 -21.86
C LYS A 177 4.60 4.50 -22.31
N SER A 178 4.27 5.65 -22.88
CA SER A 178 5.26 6.63 -23.35
C SER A 178 5.80 7.52 -22.23
N ARG A 179 4.92 8.04 -21.38
CA ARG A 179 5.26 8.99 -20.31
C ARG A 179 5.76 8.32 -19.03
N GLY A 180 5.39 7.05 -18.83
CA GLY A 180 5.61 6.31 -17.59
C GLY A 180 4.43 6.44 -16.63
N LEU A 181 4.13 5.36 -15.90
CA LEU A 181 3.15 5.35 -14.82
C LEU A 181 3.80 5.86 -13.53
N PRO A 182 3.40 7.01 -12.96
CA PRO A 182 3.97 7.53 -11.72
C PRO A 182 3.80 6.53 -10.58
N ASN A 183 4.86 6.30 -9.80
CA ASN A 183 4.88 5.26 -8.78
C ASN A 183 4.56 5.80 -7.37
N PHE A 184 3.48 6.58 -7.25
CA PHE A 184 3.01 7.12 -5.98
C PHE A 184 2.74 6.02 -4.94
N TYR A 185 2.87 6.38 -3.66
CA TYR A 185 2.26 5.62 -2.59
C TYR A 185 0.75 5.88 -2.60
N GLY A 186 -0.04 4.81 -2.75
CA GLY A 186 -1.50 4.92 -2.82
C GLY A 186 -2.18 5.22 -1.48
N HIS A 187 -3.46 5.58 -1.55
CA HIS A 187 -4.33 5.93 -0.43
C HIS A 187 -4.26 4.97 0.78
N GLN A 188 -4.14 3.66 0.53
CA GLN A 188 -4.10 2.66 1.60
C GLN A 188 -2.87 2.81 2.52
N ARG A 189 -1.78 3.44 2.03
CA ARG A 189 -0.57 3.71 2.83
C ARG A 189 -0.83 4.72 3.94
N PHE A 190 -1.74 5.66 3.69
CA PHE A 190 -2.07 6.76 4.61
C PHE A 190 -3.33 6.48 5.44
N GLY A 191 -4.22 5.65 4.89
CA GLY A 191 -5.57 5.39 5.39
C GLY A 191 -6.59 6.11 4.49
N VAL A 192 -7.45 5.34 3.82
CA VAL A 192 -8.32 5.89 2.76
C VAL A 192 -9.35 6.89 3.32
N THR A 193 -10.05 6.51 4.39
CA THR A 193 -11.09 7.36 5.00
C THR A 193 -10.54 8.29 6.08
N ARG A 194 -9.34 8.01 6.59
CA ARG A 194 -8.69 8.79 7.66
C ARG A 194 -7.18 8.77 7.42
N PRO A 195 -6.63 9.67 6.59
CA PRO A 195 -5.22 9.70 6.22
C PRO A 195 -4.32 10.21 7.36
N ILE A 196 -4.40 9.59 8.54
CA ILE A 196 -3.82 10.08 9.80
C ILE A 196 -2.36 9.65 10.01
N THR A 197 -1.91 8.57 9.36
CA THR A 197 -0.60 7.98 9.65
C THR A 197 0.58 8.95 9.54
N PRO A 198 0.68 9.87 8.55
CA PRO A 198 1.81 10.80 8.48
C PRO A 198 1.74 11.89 9.56
N ILE A 199 0.54 12.24 10.05
CA ILE A 199 0.39 13.19 11.16
C ILE A 199 1.00 12.59 12.43
N ILE A 200 0.60 11.35 12.76
CA ILE A 200 1.13 10.65 13.93
C ILE A 200 2.63 10.40 13.78
N GLY A 201 3.08 10.00 12.58
CA GLY A 201 4.50 9.83 12.27
C GLY A 201 5.32 11.08 12.53
N LYS A 202 4.87 12.26 12.07
CA LYS A 202 5.57 13.54 12.32
C LYS A 202 5.63 13.86 13.82
N LEU A 203 4.54 13.65 14.56
CA LEU A 203 4.53 13.85 16.02
C LEU A 203 5.49 12.90 16.75
N MET A 204 5.57 11.64 16.32
CA MET A 204 6.55 10.67 16.84
C MET A 204 7.99 11.10 16.57
N MET A 205 8.27 11.58 15.36
CA MET A 205 9.60 12.08 14.98
C MET A 205 10.01 13.32 15.79
N LEU A 206 9.04 14.18 16.12
CA LEU A 206 9.24 15.36 16.97
C LEU A 206 9.31 15.05 18.48
N GLY A 207 9.11 13.78 18.89
CA GLY A 207 9.06 13.39 20.29
C GLY A 207 7.79 13.84 21.04
N LYS A 208 6.78 14.38 20.34
CA LYS A 208 5.51 14.84 20.91
C LYS A 208 4.53 13.67 21.09
N LEU A 209 4.90 12.71 21.94
CA LEU A 209 4.20 11.43 22.04
C LEU A 209 2.81 11.54 22.69
N GLU A 210 2.63 12.44 23.66
CA GLU A 210 1.31 12.75 24.21
C GLU A 210 0.35 13.23 23.11
N GLU A 211 0.78 14.21 22.32
CA GLU A 211 0.00 14.74 21.21
C GLU A 211 -0.25 13.64 20.16
N ALA A 212 0.75 12.79 19.87
CA ALA A 212 0.61 11.66 18.93
C ALA A 212 -0.49 10.68 19.37
N VAL A 213 -0.52 10.30 20.65
CA VAL A 213 -1.52 9.38 21.20
C VAL A 213 -2.90 10.04 21.22
N LYS A 214 -2.97 11.29 21.68
CA LYS A 214 -4.21 12.07 21.69
C LYS A 214 -4.78 12.18 20.27
N VAL A 215 -3.98 12.57 19.29
CA VAL A 215 -4.40 12.67 17.87
C VAL A 215 -4.84 11.31 17.33
N PHE A 216 -4.10 10.23 17.63
CA PHE A 216 -4.46 8.88 17.20
C PHE A 216 -5.86 8.46 17.70
N LEU A 217 -6.18 8.79 18.95
CA LEU A 217 -7.47 8.47 19.57
C LEU A 217 -8.61 9.39 19.12
N MET A 218 -8.37 10.70 19.02
CA MET A 218 -9.43 11.71 19.00
C MET A 218 -9.61 12.46 17.68
N ASP A 219 -8.57 12.56 16.83
CA ASP A 219 -8.71 13.28 15.56
C ASP A 219 -9.52 12.42 14.57
N PHE A 220 -10.42 13.00 13.79
CA PHE A 220 -11.31 12.25 12.92
C PHE A 220 -11.41 12.89 11.53
N SER A 221 -11.78 12.08 10.55
CA SER A 221 -12.10 12.54 9.20
C SER A 221 -13.61 12.45 8.95
N PRO A 222 -14.23 13.42 8.26
CA PRO A 222 -15.63 13.36 7.84
C PRO A 222 -15.98 12.11 7.02
N LEU A 223 -14.97 11.46 6.42
CA LEU A 223 -15.10 10.29 5.55
C LEU A 223 -15.16 8.95 6.32
N GLU A 224 -14.94 8.97 7.64
CA GLU A 224 -15.13 7.81 8.52
C GLU A 224 -16.62 7.45 8.71
N SER A 225 -16.88 6.28 9.29
CA SER A 225 -18.25 5.92 9.71
C SER A 225 -18.74 6.84 10.83
N GLU A 226 -20.05 7.05 10.89
CA GLU A 226 -20.68 7.92 11.89
C GLU A 226 -20.34 7.51 13.32
N ASP A 227 -20.38 6.21 13.62
CA ASP A 227 -20.04 5.67 14.95
C ASP A 227 -18.59 5.98 15.35
N ASN A 228 -17.65 5.89 14.40
CA ASN A 228 -16.25 6.20 14.68
C ASN A 228 -16.07 7.69 14.95
N LYS A 229 -16.72 8.56 14.15
CA LYS A 229 -16.65 10.02 14.34
C LYS A 229 -17.20 10.41 15.70
N LYS A 230 -18.41 9.97 16.04
CA LYS A 230 -19.05 10.26 17.33
C LYS A 230 -18.20 9.81 18.52
N ALA A 231 -17.63 8.61 18.47
CA ALA A 231 -16.76 8.14 19.55
C ALA A 231 -15.51 9.02 19.74
N ARG A 232 -14.87 9.43 18.64
CA ARG A 232 -13.68 10.29 18.68
C ARG A 232 -14.01 11.71 19.14
N GLU A 233 -15.12 12.27 18.67
CA GLU A 233 -15.64 13.58 19.08
C GLU A 233 -16.05 13.61 20.55
N GLN A 234 -16.64 12.54 21.07
CA GLN A 234 -16.98 12.45 22.47
C GLN A 234 -15.72 12.47 23.33
N LEU A 235 -14.73 11.61 22.99
CA LEU A 235 -13.47 11.55 23.72
C LEU A 235 -12.70 12.89 23.67
N SER A 236 -12.82 13.65 22.58
CA SER A 236 -12.17 14.96 22.46
C SER A 236 -12.79 16.04 23.35
N ARG A 237 -14.04 15.85 23.81
CA ARG A 237 -14.74 16.77 24.72
C ARG A 237 -14.52 16.44 26.18
N ASP A 238 -14.63 15.16 26.55
CA ASP A 238 -14.59 14.73 27.96
C ASP A 238 -13.22 14.23 28.41
N PHE A 239 -12.39 13.76 27.47
CA PHE A 239 -11.13 13.04 27.71
C PHE A 239 -11.24 11.91 28.75
N ASP A 240 -12.42 11.29 28.89
CA ASP A 240 -12.66 10.19 29.81
C ASP A 240 -12.33 8.85 29.15
N LEU A 241 -11.13 8.35 29.45
CA LEU A 241 -10.63 7.09 28.88
C LEU A 241 -11.47 5.87 29.26
N LYS A 242 -12.06 5.85 30.47
CA LYS A 242 -12.84 4.71 30.96
C LYS A 242 -14.16 4.63 30.20
N SER A 243 -14.89 5.74 30.14
CA SER A 243 -16.13 5.84 29.35
C SER A 243 -15.86 5.57 27.86
N ALA A 244 -14.76 6.09 27.32
CA ALA A 244 -14.35 5.83 25.94
C ALA A 244 -14.13 4.35 25.62
N LEU A 245 -13.57 3.58 26.55
CA LEU A 245 -13.41 2.15 26.34
C LEU A 245 -14.75 1.41 26.23
N GLU A 246 -15.85 1.95 26.76
CA GLU A 246 -17.18 1.35 26.65
C GLU A 246 -17.82 1.66 25.29
N TYR A 247 -17.86 2.94 24.89
CA TYR A 247 -18.55 3.35 23.68
C TYR A 247 -17.70 3.25 22.39
N PHE A 248 -16.37 3.15 22.47
CA PHE A 248 -15.53 2.98 21.27
C PHE A 248 -15.91 1.68 20.53
N PRO A 249 -16.24 1.73 19.23
CA PRO A 249 -16.58 0.53 18.48
C PRO A 249 -15.51 -0.56 18.55
N ARG A 250 -15.92 -1.84 18.59
CA ARG A 250 -14.99 -3.01 18.61
C ARG A 250 -14.09 -3.07 17.37
N SER A 251 -14.48 -2.42 16.28
CA SER A 251 -13.68 -2.26 15.06
C SER A 251 -12.42 -1.41 15.29
N LEU A 252 -12.42 -0.47 16.23
CA LEU A 252 -11.29 0.38 16.61
C LEU A 252 -10.34 -0.35 17.58
N ARG A 253 -9.87 -1.53 17.15
CA ARG A 253 -9.08 -2.45 17.99
C ARG A 253 -7.85 -1.75 18.58
N TYR A 254 -7.09 -1.03 17.76
CA TYR A 254 -5.82 -0.44 18.20
C TYR A 254 -6.04 0.72 19.16
N GLU A 255 -7.04 1.55 18.90
CA GLU A 255 -7.46 2.63 19.80
C GLU A 255 -7.88 2.07 21.15
N ARG A 256 -8.68 1.01 21.17
CA ARG A 256 -9.09 0.34 22.41
C ARG A 256 -7.91 -0.24 23.20
N GLU A 257 -6.89 -0.80 22.53
CA GLU A 257 -5.68 -1.26 23.21
C GLU A 257 -4.88 -0.10 23.83
N VAL A 258 -4.79 1.03 23.14
CA VAL A 258 -4.17 2.25 23.67
C VAL A 258 -4.96 2.81 24.87
N LEU A 259 -6.29 2.84 24.80
CA LEU A 259 -7.15 3.26 25.92
C LEU A 259 -6.92 2.37 27.15
N LYS A 260 -6.98 1.04 26.99
CA LYS A 260 -6.70 0.09 28.09
C LYS A 260 -5.34 0.32 28.72
N TYR A 261 -4.32 0.57 27.90
CA TYR A 261 -2.98 0.81 28.39
C TYR A 261 -2.91 2.08 29.24
N LEU A 262 -3.43 3.20 28.75
CA LEU A 262 -3.42 4.49 29.46
C LEU A 262 -4.28 4.49 30.72
N ILE A 263 -5.38 3.73 30.77
CA ILE A 263 -6.17 3.56 32.00
C ILE A 263 -5.34 2.91 33.11
N ALA A 264 -4.46 1.97 32.75
CA ALA A 264 -3.59 1.28 33.71
C ALA A 264 -2.27 2.04 34.00
N HIS A 265 -1.81 2.88 33.07
CA HIS A 265 -0.54 3.59 33.15
C HIS A 265 -0.74 5.06 32.76
N GLU A 266 -1.28 5.84 33.70
CA GLU A 266 -1.58 7.25 33.48
C GLU A 266 -0.30 8.03 33.11
N GLY A 267 -0.38 8.83 32.06
CA GLY A 267 0.74 9.66 31.57
C GLY A 267 1.83 8.91 30.79
N ASP A 268 1.83 7.58 30.72
CA ASP A 268 2.83 6.84 29.94
C ASP A 268 2.47 6.74 28.45
N TYR A 269 2.66 7.84 27.73
CA TYR A 269 2.40 7.92 26.29
C TYR A 269 3.42 7.14 25.44
N VAL A 270 4.63 6.92 25.95
CA VAL A 270 5.64 6.08 25.27
C VAL A 270 5.18 4.64 25.28
N GLY A 271 4.78 4.14 26.45
CA GLY A 271 4.19 2.83 26.65
C GLY A 271 2.91 2.65 25.85
N ALA A 272 2.04 3.66 25.82
CA ALA A 272 0.80 3.65 25.04
C ALA A 272 1.08 3.47 23.54
N MET A 273 2.09 4.15 23.00
CA MET A 273 2.53 3.91 21.62
C MET A 273 3.11 2.50 21.45
N ARG A 274 3.88 1.99 22.41
CA ARG A 274 4.46 0.63 22.36
C ARG A 274 3.41 -0.49 22.46
N ALA A 275 2.24 -0.22 23.01
CA ALA A 275 1.09 -1.13 22.96
C ALA A 275 0.64 -1.42 21.52
N LEU A 276 0.93 -0.51 20.58
CA LEU A 276 0.72 -0.75 19.15
C LEU A 276 1.78 -1.69 18.57
N PRO A 277 1.40 -2.60 17.64
CA PRO A 277 2.35 -3.47 16.96
C PRO A 277 3.49 -2.68 16.31
N LEU A 278 4.73 -3.18 16.40
CA LEU A 278 5.92 -2.53 15.84
C LEU A 278 5.75 -2.14 14.37
N ARG A 279 5.10 -3.00 13.58
CA ARG A 279 4.84 -2.74 12.16
C ARG A 279 3.94 -1.51 11.93
N LEU A 280 2.96 -1.27 12.80
CA LEU A 280 2.09 -0.10 12.72
C LEU A 280 2.86 1.17 13.09
N ARG A 281 3.69 1.10 14.13
CA ARG A 281 4.57 2.22 14.52
C ARG A 281 5.55 2.60 13.41
N ARG A 282 6.18 1.60 12.77
CA ARG A 282 7.03 1.83 11.60
C ARG A 282 6.25 2.42 10.43
N LEU A 283 5.03 1.92 10.16
CA LEU A 283 4.17 2.47 9.12
C LEU A 283 3.90 3.97 9.32
N MET A 284 3.66 4.43 10.55
CA MET A 284 3.44 5.84 10.85
C MET A 284 4.66 6.70 10.45
N VAL A 285 5.86 6.31 10.88
CA VAL A 285 7.10 7.02 10.49
C VAL A 285 7.35 6.94 8.98
N GLU A 286 7.27 5.76 8.40
CA GLU A 286 7.47 5.55 6.96
C GLU A 286 6.41 6.24 6.09
N SER A 287 5.24 6.56 6.64
CA SER A 287 4.21 7.32 5.92
C SER A 287 4.58 8.79 5.76
N VAL A 288 5.41 9.35 6.65
CA VAL A 288 6.00 10.68 6.47
C VAL A 288 6.96 10.66 5.28
N SER A 289 7.85 9.66 5.20
CA SER A 289 8.74 9.46 4.05
C SER A 289 7.96 9.28 2.74
N ALA A 290 6.84 8.54 2.78
CA ALA A 290 5.96 8.34 1.63
C ALA A 290 5.26 9.63 1.20
N LEU A 291 4.86 10.50 2.15
CA LEU A 291 4.27 11.80 1.86
C LEU A 291 5.26 12.73 1.17
N ILE A 292 6.50 12.79 1.67
CA ILE A 292 7.60 13.54 1.05
C ILE A 292 7.84 13.04 -0.38
N PHE A 293 7.93 11.72 -0.56
CA PHE A 293 8.11 11.11 -1.89
C PHE A 293 6.96 11.47 -2.84
N ASN A 294 5.71 11.39 -2.39
CA ASN A 294 4.55 11.76 -3.22
C ASN A 294 4.61 13.22 -3.64
N LYS A 295 4.85 14.15 -2.70
CA LYS A 295 4.98 15.58 -3.01
C LYS A 295 6.09 15.86 -4.03
N ALA A 296 7.27 15.26 -3.84
CA ALA A 296 8.38 15.36 -4.79
C ALA A 296 8.00 14.82 -6.18
N LEU A 297 7.36 13.65 -6.22
CA LEU A 297 6.92 13.04 -7.47
C LEU A 297 5.87 13.90 -8.20
N SER A 298 4.97 14.56 -7.47
CA SER A 298 4.02 15.51 -8.06
C SER A 298 4.69 16.74 -8.65
N LYS A 299 5.72 17.28 -7.99
CA LYS A 299 6.52 18.38 -8.57
C LYS A 299 7.22 17.95 -9.87
N ILE A 300 7.87 16.79 -9.86
CA ILE A 300 8.54 16.21 -11.04
C ILE A 300 7.55 15.92 -12.17
N LEU A 301 6.36 15.44 -11.84
CA LEU A 301 5.30 15.21 -12.79
C LEU A 301 4.85 16.53 -13.44
N SER A 302 4.64 17.57 -12.63
CA SER A 302 4.21 18.89 -13.11
C SER A 302 5.24 19.58 -13.99
N SER A 303 6.53 19.31 -13.79
CA SER A 303 7.62 19.85 -14.61
C SER A 303 7.83 19.08 -15.93
N GLY A 304 7.09 17.99 -16.16
CA GLY A 304 7.22 17.16 -17.36
C GLY A 304 8.46 16.26 -17.40
N LYS A 305 9.23 16.18 -16.30
CA LYS A 305 10.55 15.51 -16.25
C LYS A 305 10.51 14.07 -15.74
N LEU A 306 9.33 13.46 -15.65
CA LEU A 306 9.12 12.15 -15.02
C LEU A 306 10.01 11.04 -15.62
N ASN A 307 10.20 11.04 -16.93
CA ASN A 307 10.99 10.02 -17.65
C ASN A 307 12.29 10.59 -18.24
N GLU A 308 12.58 11.87 -18.00
CA GLU A 308 13.78 12.54 -18.47
C GLU A 308 14.95 12.24 -17.54
N LEU A 309 16.08 11.82 -18.09
CA LEU A 309 17.29 11.49 -17.34
C LEU A 309 18.18 12.74 -17.20
N GLU A 310 18.57 13.09 -15.98
CA GLU A 310 19.43 14.25 -15.71
C GLU A 310 20.74 13.81 -15.05
N ILE A 311 21.81 14.59 -15.27
CA ILE A 311 23.05 14.43 -14.50
C ILE A 311 22.73 14.63 -13.01
N GLY A 312 23.28 13.76 -12.17
CA GLY A 312 23.04 13.74 -10.73
C GLY A 312 21.83 12.91 -10.28
N ASP A 313 20.99 12.43 -11.22
CA ASP A 313 19.91 11.50 -10.91
C ASP A 313 20.46 10.20 -10.30
N PHE A 314 19.63 9.57 -9.47
CA PHE A 314 19.83 8.21 -9.05
C PHE A 314 19.07 7.26 -9.96
N VAL A 315 19.74 6.22 -10.42
CA VAL A 315 19.12 5.09 -11.13
C VAL A 315 19.41 3.78 -10.43
N VAL A 316 18.45 2.86 -10.47
CA VAL A 316 18.56 1.53 -9.86
C VAL A 316 18.35 0.45 -10.91
N LYS A 317 19.03 -0.68 -10.73
CA LYS A 317 18.78 -1.88 -11.52
C LYS A 317 17.43 -2.48 -11.16
N VAL A 318 16.75 -3.02 -12.15
CA VAL A 318 15.51 -3.77 -11.97
C VAL A 318 15.69 -5.19 -12.46
N ASP A 319 15.16 -6.14 -11.69
CA ASP A 319 15.15 -7.54 -12.09
C ASP A 319 14.16 -7.79 -13.23
N VAL A 320 14.10 -9.04 -13.71
CA VAL A 320 13.20 -9.47 -14.81
C VAL A 320 11.71 -9.26 -14.50
N PHE A 321 11.35 -9.04 -13.24
CA PHE A 321 9.98 -8.80 -12.78
C PHE A 321 9.69 -7.32 -12.53
N GLY A 322 10.68 -6.43 -12.70
CA GLY A 322 10.55 -5.00 -12.47
C GLY A 322 10.72 -4.60 -10.99
N ARG A 323 11.29 -5.47 -10.16
CA ARG A 323 11.63 -5.14 -8.78
C ARG A 323 13.01 -4.47 -8.74
N PRO A 324 13.17 -3.35 -8.00
CA PRO A 324 14.48 -2.76 -7.76
C PRO A 324 15.42 -3.73 -7.06
N GLU A 325 16.62 -3.93 -7.61
CA GLU A 325 17.66 -4.69 -6.95
C GLU A 325 18.17 -3.95 -5.70
N PRO A 326 18.43 -4.64 -4.59
CA PRO A 326 19.02 -4.02 -3.42
C PRO A 326 20.44 -3.57 -3.72
N GLY A 327 20.81 -2.37 -3.26
CA GLY A 327 22.17 -1.86 -3.45
C GLY A 327 22.22 -0.34 -3.39
N ARG A 328 23.40 0.20 -3.67
CA ARG A 328 23.59 1.64 -3.87
C ARG A 328 23.03 2.07 -5.22
N PRO A 329 22.49 3.29 -5.35
CA PRO A 329 22.09 3.81 -6.63
C PRO A 329 23.32 4.03 -7.51
N ILE A 330 23.12 3.95 -8.82
CA ILE A 330 24.08 4.46 -9.79
C ILE A 330 23.77 5.95 -9.94
N ILE A 331 24.78 6.79 -9.76
CA ILE A 331 24.65 8.23 -9.97
C ILE A 331 24.93 8.52 -11.44
N VAL A 332 24.01 9.23 -12.08
CA VAL A 332 24.18 9.69 -13.47
C VAL A 332 25.24 10.78 -13.50
N LYS A 333 26.25 10.59 -14.35
CA LYS A 333 27.36 11.51 -14.58
C LYS A 333 27.54 11.67 -16.09
N ASP A 334 28.18 12.75 -16.51
CA ASP A 334 28.48 12.99 -17.91
C ASP A 334 29.12 11.76 -18.61
N GLY A 335 30.15 11.18 -18.01
CA GLY A 335 30.85 10.01 -18.55
C GLY A 335 30.09 8.68 -18.55
N ASN A 336 28.92 8.57 -17.91
CA ASN A 336 28.10 7.35 -17.96
C ASN A 336 26.68 7.57 -18.53
N LEU A 337 26.33 8.80 -18.89
CA LEU A 337 24.98 9.18 -19.31
C LEU A 337 24.46 8.31 -20.47
N GLY A 338 25.23 8.19 -21.55
CA GLY A 338 24.84 7.39 -22.71
C GLY A 338 24.65 5.90 -22.39
N GLN A 339 25.45 5.34 -21.48
CA GLN A 339 25.28 3.95 -21.04
C GLN A 339 24.02 3.78 -20.19
N VAL A 340 23.78 4.72 -19.26
CA VAL A 340 22.59 4.70 -18.40
C VAL A 340 21.33 4.86 -19.23
N GLU A 341 21.31 5.80 -20.18
CA GLU A 341 20.18 6.03 -21.07
C GLU A 341 19.87 4.79 -21.92
N ARG A 342 20.90 4.16 -22.51
CA ARG A 342 20.73 2.90 -23.24
C ARG A 342 20.13 1.80 -22.37
N LEU A 343 20.62 1.62 -21.14
CA LEU A 343 20.13 0.59 -20.21
C LEU A 343 18.72 0.91 -19.68
N LYS A 344 18.38 2.18 -19.51
CA LYS A 344 17.02 2.66 -19.18
C LYS A 344 16.05 2.33 -20.31
N ASN A 345 16.42 2.62 -21.56
CA ASN A 345 15.59 2.33 -22.73
C ASN A 345 15.41 0.82 -22.97
N LEU A 346 16.38 -0.01 -22.54
CA LEU A 346 16.25 -1.47 -22.48
C LEU A 346 15.45 -1.99 -21.26
N GLY A 347 14.96 -1.11 -20.40
CA GLY A 347 14.19 -1.47 -19.20
C GLY A 347 15.01 -2.13 -18.09
N LYS A 348 16.35 -2.00 -18.10
CA LYS A 348 17.26 -2.58 -17.09
C LYS A 348 17.59 -1.61 -15.95
N LEU A 349 17.45 -0.31 -16.19
CA LEU A 349 17.60 0.75 -15.20
C LEU A 349 16.33 1.60 -15.13
N VAL A 350 16.04 2.15 -13.96
CA VAL A 350 14.95 3.09 -13.75
C VAL A 350 15.40 4.22 -12.83
N ILE A 351 14.92 5.44 -13.10
CA ILE A 351 15.14 6.60 -12.24
C ILE A 351 14.45 6.34 -10.89
N ALA A 352 15.16 6.62 -9.81
CA ALA A 352 14.66 6.43 -8.46
C ALA A 352 14.90 7.67 -7.61
N LEU A 353 13.98 7.90 -6.67
CA LEU A 353 14.19 8.83 -5.57
C LEU A 353 14.36 8.07 -4.27
N PRO A 354 15.12 8.63 -3.31
CA PRO A 354 15.10 8.12 -1.97
C PRO A 354 13.70 8.32 -1.36
N VAL A 355 13.23 7.30 -0.66
CA VAL A 355 12.16 7.42 0.33
C VAL A 355 12.87 7.78 1.63
N PRO A 356 12.80 9.04 2.09
CA PRO A 356 13.76 9.56 3.04
C PRO A 356 13.80 8.81 4.38
N GLY A 357 15.00 8.64 4.90
CA GLY A 357 15.28 8.21 6.26
C GLY A 357 16.66 8.68 6.70
N TYR A 358 17.09 8.28 7.90
CA TYR A 358 18.28 8.89 8.53
C TYR A 358 19.64 8.58 7.86
N LEU A 359 19.67 7.74 6.82
CA LEU A 359 20.87 7.44 6.01
C LEU A 359 20.64 7.71 4.51
N SER A 360 19.60 8.47 4.15
CA SER A 360 19.32 8.76 2.74
C SER A 360 20.30 9.77 2.16
N ASP A 361 20.83 9.45 0.98
CA ASP A 361 21.50 10.43 0.12
C ASP A 361 20.47 11.11 -0.78
N ILE A 362 20.70 12.37 -1.15
CA ILE A 362 19.83 13.15 -2.03
C ILE A 362 20.51 13.31 -3.41
N PRO A 363 19.81 13.01 -4.53
CA PRO A 363 20.39 13.20 -5.86
C PRO A 363 20.64 14.68 -6.15
N LYS A 364 21.69 14.97 -6.91
CA LYS A 364 22.07 16.36 -7.28
C LYS A 364 21.49 16.74 -8.64
N SER A 365 20.17 16.68 -8.75
CA SER A 365 19.39 16.98 -9.95
C SER A 365 18.11 17.72 -9.58
N SER A 366 17.34 18.19 -10.56
CA SER A 366 16.06 18.86 -10.30
C SER A 366 15.06 17.96 -9.57
N LYS A 367 15.18 16.63 -9.72
CA LYS A 367 14.38 15.65 -8.98
C LYS A 367 14.78 15.57 -7.50
N GLY A 368 16.05 15.78 -7.20
CA GLY A 368 16.54 15.89 -5.82
C GLY A 368 16.13 17.21 -5.17
N GLU A 369 16.14 18.31 -5.91
CA GLU A 369 15.61 19.60 -5.47
C GLU A 369 14.11 19.49 -5.13
N ALA A 370 13.31 18.86 -6.00
CA ALA A 370 11.90 18.59 -5.71
C ALA A 370 11.66 17.80 -4.41
N LEU A 371 12.60 16.91 -4.06
CA LEU A 371 12.56 16.17 -2.79
C LEU A 371 12.94 17.05 -1.60
N LEU A 372 13.98 17.89 -1.72
CA LEU A 372 14.37 18.84 -0.69
C LEU A 372 13.26 19.84 -0.40
N ASP A 373 12.61 20.40 -1.43
CA ASP A 373 11.48 21.30 -1.23
C ASP A 373 10.32 20.60 -0.50
N ALA A 374 10.05 19.34 -0.82
CA ALA A 374 8.98 18.57 -0.18
C ALA A 374 9.30 18.29 1.30
N MET A 375 10.59 18.11 1.63
CA MET A 375 11.06 18.01 3.01
C MET A 375 10.94 19.34 3.75
N GLU A 376 11.29 20.45 3.10
CA GLU A 376 11.16 21.81 3.64
C GLU A 376 9.70 22.18 3.91
N GLU A 377 8.79 21.93 2.95
CA GLU A 377 7.34 22.16 3.10
C GLU A 377 6.77 21.42 4.32
N LEU A 378 7.31 20.23 4.61
CA LEU A 378 6.90 19.41 5.74
C LEU A 378 7.72 19.68 7.00
N GLU A 379 8.72 20.56 6.97
CA GLU A 379 9.65 20.86 8.06
C GLU A 379 10.30 19.59 8.63
N VAL A 380 10.79 18.72 7.75
CA VAL A 380 11.40 17.45 8.12
C VAL A 380 12.85 17.39 7.64
N SER A 381 13.77 17.13 8.55
CA SER A 381 15.17 16.79 8.24
C SER A 381 15.41 15.28 8.33
N LEU A 382 16.50 14.79 7.73
CA LEU A 382 16.82 13.35 7.68
C LEU A 382 17.06 12.75 9.07
N ASP A 383 17.66 13.49 10.00
CA ASP A 383 17.98 13.01 11.35
C ASP A 383 16.73 12.74 12.19
N MET A 384 15.61 13.42 11.91
CA MET A 384 14.33 13.20 12.59
C MET A 384 13.78 11.78 12.39
N PHE A 385 14.19 11.07 11.33
CA PHE A 385 13.81 9.67 11.12
C PHE A 385 14.51 8.70 12.08
N ARG A 386 15.46 9.17 12.89
CA ARG A 386 16.07 8.46 14.02
C ARG A 386 15.36 8.86 15.31
N LEU A 387 14.30 8.15 15.65
CA LEU A 387 13.45 8.46 16.80
C LEU A 387 14.20 8.17 18.10
N ARG A 388 14.34 9.18 18.97
CA ARG A 388 14.99 9.02 20.28
C ARG A 388 14.15 8.20 21.26
N ALA A 389 12.85 8.49 21.35
CA ALA A 389 11.94 7.85 22.30
C ALA A 389 11.44 6.45 21.85
N LEU A 390 11.41 6.21 20.53
CA LEU A 390 10.98 4.95 19.91
C LEU A 390 12.00 4.46 18.85
N PRO A 391 13.25 4.14 19.23
CA PRO A 391 14.30 3.78 18.26
C PRO A 391 13.93 2.63 17.34
N GLU A 392 13.14 1.67 17.83
CA GLU A 392 12.68 0.50 17.09
C GLU A 392 11.80 0.82 15.87
N ALA A 393 11.20 2.02 15.85
CA ALA A 393 10.38 2.55 14.76
C ALA A 393 11.15 3.44 13.77
N SER A 394 12.45 3.69 14.01
CA SER A 394 13.30 4.49 13.11
C SER A 394 13.46 3.84 11.73
N THR A 395 13.61 4.65 10.69
CA THR A 395 13.82 4.18 9.31
C THR A 395 15.09 4.74 8.70
N ARG A 396 15.89 3.85 8.09
CA ARG A 396 17.13 4.20 7.37
C ARG A 396 16.85 4.90 6.04
N GLY A 397 15.63 4.78 5.53
CA GLY A 397 15.28 5.15 4.17
C GLY A 397 15.52 4.01 3.18
N SER A 398 15.02 4.19 1.97
CA SER A 398 15.18 3.24 0.86
C SER A 398 15.18 3.98 -0.47
N LEU A 399 15.33 3.26 -1.58
CA LEU A 399 15.17 3.82 -2.92
C LEU A 399 13.87 3.28 -3.53
N ARG A 400 13.15 4.15 -4.23
CA ARG A 400 11.93 3.81 -4.95
C ARG A 400 11.98 4.37 -6.36
N PRO A 401 11.74 3.56 -7.40
CA PRO A 401 11.54 4.05 -8.76
C PRO A 401 10.43 5.10 -8.82
N ILE A 402 10.65 6.19 -9.55
CA ILE A 402 9.64 7.25 -9.71
C ILE A 402 8.52 6.85 -10.67
N ILE A 403 8.80 5.89 -11.56
CA ILE A 403 7.81 5.23 -12.42
C ILE A 403 7.72 3.74 -12.09
N VAL A 404 6.56 3.13 -12.35
CA VAL A 404 6.38 1.68 -12.21
C VAL A 404 7.18 0.98 -13.32
N PRO A 405 8.23 0.19 -13.00
CA PRO A 405 9.19 -0.26 -14.00
C PRO A 405 8.61 -1.22 -15.04
N LYS A 406 7.67 -2.07 -14.62
CA LYS A 406 7.04 -3.07 -15.46
C LYS A 406 5.58 -3.18 -15.07
N TRP A 407 4.66 -3.07 -16.01
CA TRP A 407 3.24 -3.25 -15.75
C TRP A 407 2.52 -3.61 -17.05
N SER A 408 1.34 -4.22 -16.93
CA SER A 408 0.44 -4.42 -18.06
C SER A 408 -0.99 -4.17 -17.63
N CYS A 409 -1.81 -3.74 -18.59
CA CYS A 409 -3.24 -3.55 -18.42
C CYS A 409 -3.93 -3.91 -19.72
N GLU A 410 -4.94 -4.76 -19.65
CA GLU A 410 -5.79 -5.12 -20.78
C GLU A 410 -7.27 -5.03 -20.38
N ILE A 411 -8.12 -4.70 -21.33
CA ILE A 411 -9.57 -4.72 -21.15
C ILE A 411 -10.01 -6.18 -21.36
N VAL A 412 -10.56 -6.79 -20.31
CA VAL A 412 -11.07 -8.18 -20.34
C VAL A 412 -12.51 -8.20 -20.82
N HIS A 413 -13.31 -7.28 -20.30
CA HIS A 413 -14.73 -7.16 -20.60
C HIS A 413 -15.16 -5.71 -20.45
N SER A 414 -16.14 -5.30 -21.25
CA SER A 414 -16.76 -3.99 -21.19
C SER A 414 -18.23 -4.14 -21.52
N ASP A 415 -19.07 -3.52 -20.70
CA ASP A 415 -20.50 -3.31 -20.95
C ASP A 415 -20.81 -1.81 -20.80
N GLU A 416 -22.10 -1.44 -20.83
CA GLU A 416 -22.52 -0.02 -20.79
C GLU A 416 -22.19 0.67 -19.46
N GLU A 417 -22.19 -0.05 -18.33
CA GLU A 417 -22.01 0.54 -17.00
C GLU A 417 -20.75 0.03 -16.28
N SER A 418 -20.00 -0.90 -16.87
CA SER A 418 -18.88 -1.54 -16.24
C SER A 418 -17.75 -1.91 -17.18
N LEU A 419 -16.53 -1.82 -16.64
CA LEU A 419 -15.29 -2.15 -17.34
C LEU A 419 -14.46 -3.06 -16.46
N THR A 420 -14.07 -4.22 -16.97
CA THR A 420 -13.16 -5.13 -16.27
C THR A 420 -11.78 -5.07 -16.90
N LEU A 421 -10.79 -4.75 -16.07
CA LEU A 421 -9.38 -4.65 -16.45
C LEU A 421 -8.58 -5.78 -15.82
N ARG A 422 -7.68 -6.40 -16.59
CA ARG A 422 -6.64 -7.27 -16.04
C ARG A 422 -5.34 -6.50 -15.96
N VAL A 423 -4.81 -6.40 -14.75
CA VAL A 423 -3.63 -5.59 -14.43
C VAL A 423 -2.55 -6.47 -13.83
N THR A 424 -1.30 -6.28 -14.26
CA THR A 424 -0.13 -6.91 -13.64
C THR A 424 0.81 -5.85 -13.10
N LEU A 425 1.24 -6.01 -11.84
CA LEU A 425 2.15 -5.07 -11.18
C LEU A 425 3.24 -5.79 -10.37
N PRO A 426 4.45 -5.20 -10.29
CA PRO A 426 5.50 -5.68 -9.44
C PRO A 426 5.15 -5.45 -7.96
N PRO A 427 5.83 -6.16 -7.05
CA PRO A 427 5.67 -5.98 -5.61
C PRO A 427 5.97 -4.53 -5.20
N GLY A 428 5.17 -4.00 -4.27
CA GLY A 428 5.35 -2.64 -3.75
C GLY A 428 4.78 -1.52 -4.64
N CYS A 429 4.10 -1.87 -5.74
CA CYS A 429 3.30 -0.95 -6.56
C CYS A 429 1.80 -1.11 -6.27
N TYR A 430 1.02 -0.08 -6.58
CA TYR A 430 -0.39 0.02 -6.18
C TYR A 430 -1.30 0.04 -7.42
N ALA A 431 -2.21 -0.94 -7.54
CA ALA A 431 -3.19 -0.99 -8.63
C ALA A 431 -4.04 0.28 -8.70
N THR A 432 -4.37 0.87 -7.55
CA THR A 432 -5.14 2.11 -7.48
C THR A 432 -4.48 3.30 -8.17
N ILE A 433 -3.16 3.31 -8.35
CA ILE A 433 -2.48 4.42 -9.04
C ILE A 433 -2.67 4.32 -10.56
N LEU A 434 -2.63 3.10 -11.13
CA LEU A 434 -3.01 2.91 -12.52
C LEU A 434 -4.50 3.23 -12.74
N LEU A 435 -5.36 2.71 -11.86
CA LEU A 435 -6.80 2.96 -11.95
C LEU A 435 -7.12 4.44 -11.77
N ARG A 436 -6.36 5.18 -10.96
CA ARG A 436 -6.50 6.63 -10.82
C ARG A 436 -6.33 7.34 -12.15
N GLU A 437 -5.32 6.99 -12.95
CA GLU A 437 -5.10 7.59 -14.27
C GLU A 437 -6.25 7.28 -15.25
N ILE A 438 -6.85 6.10 -15.13
CA ILE A 438 -7.97 5.65 -15.99
C ILE A 438 -9.31 6.27 -15.55
N MET A 439 -9.60 6.23 -14.24
CA MET A 439 -10.88 6.65 -13.68
C MET A 439 -10.96 8.17 -13.48
N LYS A 440 -9.84 8.82 -13.12
CA LYS A 440 -9.75 10.22 -12.66
C LYS A 440 -10.92 10.62 -11.73
N PRO A 441 -11.16 9.87 -10.63
CA PRO A 441 -12.35 10.07 -9.82
C PRO A 441 -12.29 11.40 -9.07
N GLY A 442 -13.44 12.05 -8.89
CA GLY A 442 -13.54 13.28 -8.07
C GLY A 442 -13.27 13.05 -6.57
N THR A 443 -13.23 11.79 -6.13
CA THR A 443 -12.95 11.42 -4.74
C THR A 443 -12.26 10.05 -4.66
N PRO A 444 -11.27 9.85 -3.75
CA PRO A 444 -10.65 8.55 -3.57
C PRO A 444 -11.54 7.55 -2.83
N LEU A 445 -12.72 7.98 -2.38
CA LEU A 445 -13.77 7.07 -1.92
C LEU A 445 -14.18 6.06 -3.02
N ALA A 446 -14.00 6.41 -4.29
CA ALA A 446 -14.20 5.50 -5.42
C ALA A 446 -13.36 4.22 -5.32
N PHE A 447 -12.21 4.27 -4.64
CA PHE A 447 -11.33 3.11 -4.44
C PHE A 447 -11.79 2.17 -3.31
N VAL A 448 -12.88 2.49 -2.62
CA VAL A 448 -13.47 1.69 -1.53
C VAL A 448 -14.99 1.51 -1.71
N GLY A 449 -15.47 1.55 -2.95
CA GLY A 449 -16.86 1.26 -3.31
C GLY A 449 -17.87 2.35 -2.95
N LYS A 450 -17.40 3.57 -2.67
CA LYS A 450 -18.24 4.71 -2.29
C LYS A 450 -18.15 5.81 -3.36
N MET A 451 -19.28 6.44 -3.71
CA MET A 451 -19.31 7.64 -4.56
C MET A 451 -19.57 8.89 -3.72
N ASN A 452 -19.19 10.05 -4.24
CA ASN A 452 -19.66 11.31 -3.69
C ASN A 452 -21.18 11.42 -3.96
N ASN A 453 -21.92 12.03 -3.04
CA ASN A 453 -23.36 12.27 -3.24
C ASN A 453 -23.65 13.13 -4.47
N ASN A 454 -22.68 13.94 -4.91
CA ASN A 454 -22.79 14.80 -6.09
C ASN A 454 -22.54 14.07 -7.42
N ASP A 455 -22.02 12.83 -7.41
CA ASP A 455 -21.80 12.02 -8.62
C ASP A 455 -23.03 11.14 -8.95
N ARG A 456 -24.21 11.46 -8.39
CA ARG A 456 -25.49 10.78 -8.65
C ARG A 456 -26.33 11.44 -9.75
N VAL A 457 -25.72 12.30 -10.57
CA VAL A 457 -26.43 13.00 -11.66
C VAL A 457 -26.51 12.13 -12.90
#